data_AF-A0A165ZJ29-F1
#
_entry.id   AF-A0A165ZJ29-F1
#
_cell.length_a   1.000
_cell.length_b   1.000
_cell.length_c   1.000
_cell.angle_alpha   90.00
_cell.angle_beta   90.00
_cell.angle_gamma   90.00
#
_symmetry.space_group_name_H-M   'P 1'
#
loop_
_entity.id
_entity.type
_entity.pdbx_description
1 polymer ?
#
loop_
_entity_poly.entity_id
_entity_poly.type
_entity_poly.pdbx_seq_one_letter_code
_entity_poly.pdbx_strand_id
1 'polypeptide(L)'
;VINLQASSILNEAYCERLRGQLAFREEKKATGKLKGKLMGDGLPVLLTGDVFFEKVVDAEAARKQDERGKKQRQLLRQDRTEALTAWKQQNDARTKAIEKRKAEWTQEKIEWEAERAAAKVAKEKFTKKQPICGKLPPAIPRPPVIPVELDNDDNDDNDDRSEA
;
A
#
# COMPACT_ATOMS: atom_id res chain seq x y z
N VAL A 1 32.90 3.15 -42.23
CA VAL A 1 32.90 1.89 -41.44
C VAL A 1 32.25 2.11 -40.07
N ILE A 2 32.65 3.11 -39.29
CA ILE A 2 32.10 3.40 -37.94
C ILE A 2 30.58 3.60 -37.92
N ASN A 3 30.03 4.37 -38.86
CA ASN A 3 28.58 4.65 -38.89
C ASN A 3 27.72 3.40 -39.11
N LEU A 4 28.24 2.40 -39.83
CA LEU A 4 27.51 1.18 -40.15
C LEU A 4 27.52 0.19 -38.96
N GLN A 5 28.59 0.20 -38.17
CA GLN A 5 28.67 -0.55 -36.92
C GLN A 5 27.75 0.08 -35.86
N ALA A 6 27.73 1.41 -35.76
CA ALA A 6 26.86 2.13 -34.85
C ALA A 6 25.37 1.89 -35.14
N SER A 7 24.95 1.88 -36.41
CA SER A 7 23.56 1.58 -36.77
C SER A 7 23.19 0.13 -36.49
N SER A 8 24.11 -0.82 -36.70
CA SER A 8 23.88 -2.24 -36.37
C SER A 8 23.63 -2.44 -34.88
N ILE A 9 24.47 -1.85 -34.02
CA ILE A 9 24.35 -1.95 -32.55
C ILE A 9 23.03 -1.31 -32.08
N LEU A 10 22.66 -0.17 -32.64
CA LEU A 10 21.41 0.51 -32.30
C LEU A 10 20.18 -0.33 -32.69
N ASN A 11 20.21 -0.93 -33.89
CA ASN A 11 19.14 -1.80 -34.36
C ASN A 11 19.01 -3.06 -33.52
N GLU A 12 20.12 -3.64 -33.08
CA GLU A 12 20.13 -4.81 -32.20
C GLU A 12 19.49 -4.48 -30.84
N ALA A 13 19.94 -3.41 -30.19
CA ALA A 13 19.38 -2.95 -28.91
C ALA A 13 17.88 -2.61 -29.02
N TYR A 14 17.46 -2.00 -30.14
CA TYR A 14 16.06 -1.73 -30.41
C TYR A 14 15.25 -3.03 -30.60
N CYS A 15 15.76 -3.98 -31.37
CA CYS A 15 15.11 -5.28 -31.59
C CYS A 15 14.99 -6.08 -30.29
N GLU A 16 16.01 -6.08 -29.44
CA GLU A 16 15.97 -6.74 -28.13
C GLU A 16 14.88 -6.15 -27.24
N ARG A 17 14.82 -4.81 -27.14
CA ARG A 17 13.79 -4.12 -26.38
C ARG A 17 12.39 -4.43 -26.91
N LEU A 18 12.22 -4.43 -28.24
CA LEU A 18 10.94 -4.73 -28.88
C LEU A 18 10.52 -6.18 -28.59
N ARG A 19 11.44 -7.14 -28.69
CA ARG A 19 11.18 -8.56 -28.35
C ARG A 19 10.79 -8.72 -26.89
N GLY A 20 11.47 -8.06 -25.96
CA GLY A 20 11.11 -8.09 -24.54
C GLY A 20 9.70 -7.53 -24.28
N GLN A 21 9.33 -6.43 -24.96
CA GLN A 21 7.99 -5.86 -24.85
C GLN A 21 6.91 -6.76 -25.48
N LEU A 22 7.21 -7.42 -26.60
CA LEU A 22 6.32 -8.37 -27.24
C LEU A 22 6.11 -9.61 -26.36
N ALA A 23 7.19 -10.22 -25.86
CA ALA A 23 7.12 -11.37 -24.96
C ALA A 23 6.27 -11.06 -23.72
N PHE A 24 6.51 -9.92 -23.06
CA PHE A 24 5.71 -9.49 -21.91
C PHE A 24 4.23 -9.30 -22.24
N ARG A 25 3.91 -8.74 -23.42
CA ARG A 25 2.52 -8.57 -23.86
C ARG A 25 1.86 -9.89 -24.23
N GLU A 26 2.60 -10.82 -24.83
CA GLU A 26 2.13 -12.15 -25.19
C GLU A 26 1.89 -13.00 -23.95
N GLU A 27 2.80 -12.98 -22.97
CA GLU A 27 2.61 -13.61 -21.66
C GLU A 27 1.38 -13.05 -20.96
N LYS A 28 1.22 -11.72 -20.91
CA LYS A 28 0.00 -11.09 -20.33
C LYS A 28 -1.28 -11.47 -21.07
N LYS A 29 -1.25 -11.55 -22.41
CA LYS A 29 -2.41 -11.97 -23.21
C LYS A 29 -2.71 -13.45 -23.04
N ALA A 30 -1.69 -14.29 -22.85
CA ALA A 30 -1.84 -15.69 -22.53
C ALA A 30 -2.47 -15.81 -21.13
N THR A 31 -1.88 -15.25 -20.08
CA THR A 31 -2.42 -15.36 -18.71
C THR A 31 -3.81 -14.74 -18.55
N GLY A 32 -4.08 -13.60 -19.21
CA GLY A 32 -5.35 -12.88 -19.09
C GLY A 32 -6.55 -13.52 -19.81
N LYS A 33 -6.34 -14.27 -20.91
CA LYS A 33 -7.43 -14.92 -21.65
C LYS A 33 -7.91 -16.24 -21.04
N LEU A 34 -7.13 -16.79 -20.10
CA LEU A 34 -7.30 -18.13 -19.54
C LEU A 34 -8.20 -18.18 -18.31
N LYS A 35 -8.40 -17.05 -17.61
CA LYS A 35 -9.13 -17.04 -16.35
C LYS A 35 -10.62 -17.28 -16.56
N GLY A 36 -11.09 -18.44 -16.10
CA GLY A 36 -12.51 -18.81 -16.12
C GLY A 36 -13.03 -19.45 -17.41
N LYS A 37 -12.18 -19.73 -18.41
CA LYS A 37 -12.58 -20.49 -19.60
C LYS A 37 -12.16 -21.94 -19.48
N LEU A 38 -13.07 -22.85 -19.83
CA LEU A 38 -12.82 -24.30 -19.86
C LEU A 38 -11.71 -24.67 -20.85
N MET A 39 -11.60 -23.90 -21.94
CA MET A 39 -10.55 -24.02 -22.95
C MET A 39 -9.78 -22.71 -23.04
N GLY A 40 -8.49 -22.80 -22.76
CA GLY A 40 -7.62 -21.65 -22.67
C GLY A 40 -7.36 -20.93 -24.00
N ASP A 41 -7.31 -21.70 -25.08
CA ASP A 41 -6.84 -21.21 -26.39
C ASP A 41 -7.94 -20.53 -27.21
N GLY A 42 -9.19 -20.58 -26.73
CA GLY A 42 -10.36 -20.03 -27.45
C GLY A 42 -10.71 -20.75 -28.75
N LEU A 43 -10.01 -21.84 -29.08
CA LEU A 43 -10.29 -22.68 -30.24
C LEU A 43 -11.39 -23.71 -29.91
N PRO A 44 -12.32 -23.98 -30.84
CA PRO A 44 -13.27 -25.07 -30.69
C PRO A 44 -12.52 -26.41 -30.73
N VAL A 45 -12.59 -27.17 -29.63
CA VAL A 45 -12.01 -28.50 -29.52
C VAL A 45 -13.14 -29.52 -29.46
N LEU A 46 -13.10 -30.54 -30.31
CA LEU A 46 -14.01 -31.68 -30.22
C LEU A 46 -13.52 -32.59 -29.10
N LEU A 47 -14.17 -32.52 -27.94
CA LEU A 47 -13.87 -33.41 -26.83
C LEU A 47 -14.81 -34.61 -26.82
N THR A 48 -14.27 -35.76 -26.43
CA THR A 48 -15.09 -36.88 -25.96
C THR A 48 -15.77 -36.47 -24.64
N GLY A 49 -16.97 -37.00 -24.39
CA GLY A 49 -17.81 -36.61 -23.25
C GLY A 49 -17.08 -36.69 -21.90
N ASP A 50 -16.23 -37.72 -21.71
CA ASP A 50 -15.49 -37.95 -20.47
C ASP A 50 -14.45 -36.85 -20.21
N VAL A 51 -13.66 -36.49 -21.24
CA VAL A 51 -12.62 -35.44 -21.13
C VAL A 51 -13.26 -34.06 -20.90
N PHE A 52 -14.42 -33.81 -21.50
CA PHE A 52 -15.18 -32.59 -21.23
C PHE A 52 -15.65 -32.53 -19.78
N PHE A 53 -16.21 -33.64 -19.27
CA PHE A 53 -16.71 -33.71 -17.91
C PHE A 53 -15.60 -33.45 -16.88
N GLU A 54 -14.45 -34.12 -17.01
CA GLU A 54 -13.30 -33.91 -16.11
C GLU A 54 -12.85 -32.45 -16.07
N LYS A 55 -12.70 -31.82 -17.25
CA LYS A 55 -12.32 -30.39 -17.32
C LYS A 55 -13.33 -29.46 -16.65
N VAL A 56 -14.63 -29.77 -16.74
CA VAL A 56 -15.68 -28.95 -16.10
C VAL A 56 -15.59 -29.08 -14.58
N VAL A 57 -15.38 -30.30 -14.07
CA VAL A 57 -15.18 -30.55 -12.64
C VAL A 57 -13.97 -29.79 -12.10
N ASP A 58 -12.85 -29.84 -12.81
CA ASP A 58 -11.63 -29.11 -12.44
C ASP A 58 -11.83 -27.59 -12.45
N ALA A 59 -12.49 -27.06 -13.49
CA ALA A 59 -12.78 -25.62 -13.59
C ALA A 59 -13.71 -25.14 -12.47
N GLU A 60 -14.73 -25.92 -12.10
CA GLU A 60 -15.60 -25.60 -10.98
C GLU A 60 -14.87 -25.66 -9.63
N ALA A 61 -14.01 -26.66 -9.45
CA ALA A 61 -13.19 -26.78 -8.25
C ALA A 61 -12.25 -25.57 -8.11
N ALA A 62 -11.56 -25.18 -9.19
CA ALA A 62 -10.71 -24.00 -9.24
C ALA A 62 -11.50 -22.72 -8.92
N ARG A 63 -12.67 -22.51 -9.53
CA ARG A 63 -13.53 -21.34 -9.25
C ARG A 63 -13.94 -21.27 -7.78
N LYS A 64 -14.31 -22.41 -7.18
CA LYS A 64 -14.64 -22.48 -5.73
C LYS A 64 -13.45 -22.17 -4.84
N GLN A 65 -12.22 -22.52 -5.24
CA GLN A 65 -11.01 -22.14 -4.49
C GLN A 65 -10.70 -20.65 -4.65
N ASP A 66 -10.81 -20.11 -5.86
CA ASP A 66 -10.64 -18.68 -6.12
C ASP A 66 -11.62 -17.81 -5.34
N GLU A 67 -12.91 -18.19 -5.31
CA GLU A 67 -13.93 -17.50 -4.52
C GLU A 67 -13.62 -17.54 -3.02
N ARG A 68 -13.15 -18.68 -2.51
CA ARG A 68 -12.72 -18.83 -1.11
C ARG A 68 -11.53 -17.93 -0.82
N GLY A 69 -10.51 -17.92 -1.68
CA GLY A 69 -9.35 -17.04 -1.57
C GLY A 69 -9.74 -15.56 -1.61
N LYS A 70 -10.64 -15.17 -2.52
CA LYS A 70 -11.17 -13.79 -2.61
C LYS A 70 -11.87 -13.37 -1.32
N LYS A 71 -12.75 -14.22 -0.77
CA LYS A 71 -13.45 -13.95 0.50
C LYS A 71 -12.47 -13.82 1.66
N GLN A 72 -11.48 -14.71 1.76
CA GLN A 72 -10.46 -14.65 2.80
C GLN A 72 -9.63 -13.36 2.69
N ARG A 73 -9.23 -12.97 1.48
CA ARG A 73 -8.53 -11.69 1.24
C ARG A 73 -9.39 -10.48 1.62
N GLN A 74 -10.69 -10.51 1.33
CA GLN A 74 -11.61 -9.44 1.73
C GLN A 74 -11.71 -9.30 3.25
N LEU A 75 -11.85 -10.42 3.97
CA LEU A 75 -11.90 -10.42 5.43
C LEU A 75 -10.61 -9.86 6.03
N LEU A 76 -9.44 -10.34 5.59
CA LEU A 76 -8.15 -9.82 6.06
C LEU A 76 -7.97 -8.31 5.77
N ARG A 77 -8.48 -7.83 4.62
CA ARG A 77 -8.49 -6.40 4.30
C ARG A 77 -9.38 -5.63 5.27
N GLN A 78 -10.58 -6.12 5.57
CA GLN A 78 -11.52 -5.51 6.50
C GLN A 78 -10.91 -5.43 7.92
N ASP A 79 -10.44 -6.56 8.45
CA ASP A 79 -9.79 -6.63 9.77
C ASP A 79 -8.62 -5.64 9.88
N ARG A 80 -7.79 -5.55 8.83
CA ARG A 80 -6.68 -4.59 8.79
C ARG A 80 -7.17 -3.14 8.74
N THR A 81 -8.21 -2.85 7.96
CA THR A 81 -8.76 -1.49 7.91
C THR A 81 -9.33 -1.07 9.26
N GLU A 82 -10.02 -1.97 9.96
CA GLU A 82 -10.56 -1.72 11.31
C GLU A 82 -9.44 -1.51 12.34
N ALA A 83 -8.39 -2.34 12.30
CA ALA A 83 -7.24 -2.15 13.16
C ALA A 83 -6.53 -0.79 12.91
N LEU A 84 -6.44 -0.37 11.65
CA LEU A 84 -5.83 0.91 11.28
C LEU A 84 -6.71 2.11 11.67
N THR A 85 -8.04 2.02 11.55
CA THR A 85 -8.94 3.10 11.97
C THR A 85 -8.91 3.28 13.48
N ALA A 86 -8.94 2.18 14.25
CA ALA A 86 -8.79 2.21 15.70
C ALA A 86 -7.43 2.80 16.12
N TRP A 87 -6.34 2.35 15.51
CA TRP A 87 -5.00 2.90 15.76
C TRP A 87 -4.93 4.40 15.45
N LYS A 88 -5.51 4.85 14.33
CA LYS A 88 -5.53 6.25 13.93
C LYS A 88 -6.25 7.11 14.96
N GLN A 89 -7.42 6.69 15.42
CA GLN A 89 -8.18 7.41 16.46
C GLN A 89 -7.37 7.56 17.76
N GLN A 90 -6.70 6.49 18.21
CA GLN A 90 -5.88 6.53 19.41
C GLN A 90 -4.66 7.44 19.23
N ASN A 91 -4.01 7.40 18.07
CA ASN A 91 -2.86 8.24 17.80
C ASN A 91 -3.26 9.72 17.67
N ASP A 92 -4.40 10.02 17.07
CA ASP A 92 -4.96 11.38 16.98
C ASP A 92 -5.35 11.93 18.37
N ALA A 93 -5.86 11.09 19.26
CA ALA A 93 -6.11 11.47 20.64
C ALA A 93 -4.79 11.76 21.38
N ARG A 94 -3.76 10.92 21.15
CA ARG A 94 -2.43 11.10 21.73
C ARG A 94 -1.77 12.39 21.27
N THR A 95 -1.80 12.70 19.96
CA THR A 95 -1.20 13.92 19.42
C THR A 95 -1.87 15.16 20.01
N LYS A 96 -3.21 15.19 20.07
CA LYS A 96 -3.95 16.28 20.73
C LYS A 96 -3.58 16.47 22.19
N ALA A 97 -3.41 15.38 22.95
CA ALA A 97 -2.99 15.46 24.35
C ALA A 97 -1.56 16.02 24.50
N ILE A 98 -0.64 15.60 23.61
CA ILE A 98 0.74 16.11 23.56
C ILE A 98 0.76 17.60 23.20
N GLU A 99 -0.03 18.02 22.21
CA GLU A 99 -0.14 19.41 21.79
C GLU A 99 -0.66 20.30 22.92
N LYS A 100 -1.72 19.87 23.62
CA LYS A 100 -2.24 20.57 24.79
C LYS A 100 -1.18 20.73 25.88
N ARG A 101 -0.50 19.64 26.26
CA ARG A 101 0.53 19.70 27.31
C ARG A 101 1.71 20.60 26.91
N LYS A 102 2.10 20.57 25.63
CA LYS A 102 3.14 21.47 25.11
C LYS A 102 2.69 22.93 25.15
N ALA A 103 1.45 23.22 24.78
CA ALA A 103 0.89 24.57 24.84
C ALA A 103 0.88 25.12 26.27
N GLU A 104 0.40 24.33 27.23
CA GLU A 104 0.44 24.67 28.66
C GLU A 104 1.87 24.94 29.13
N TRP A 105 2.81 24.04 28.83
CA TRP A 105 4.21 24.23 29.20
C TRP A 105 4.82 25.47 28.56
N THR A 106 4.46 25.80 27.30
CA THR A 106 4.93 27.05 26.67
C THR A 106 4.40 28.28 27.38
N GLN A 107 3.14 28.27 27.82
CA GLN A 107 2.54 29.37 28.61
C GLN A 107 3.22 29.50 29.98
N GLU A 108 3.34 28.40 30.72
CA GLU A 108 4.06 28.35 32.01
C GLU A 108 5.49 28.91 31.87
N LYS A 109 6.17 28.57 30.76
CA LYS A 109 7.53 29.04 30.49
C LYS A 109 7.57 30.54 30.18
N ILE A 110 6.63 31.06 29.41
CA ILE A 110 6.51 32.50 29.12
C ILE A 110 6.26 33.28 30.42
N GLU A 111 5.34 32.81 31.25
CA GLU A 111 5.05 33.42 32.56
C GLU A 111 6.28 33.42 33.46
N TRP A 112 6.97 32.27 33.55
CA TRP A 112 8.21 32.16 34.32
C TRP A 112 9.32 33.09 33.80
N GLU A 113 9.46 33.24 32.49
CA GLU A 113 10.43 34.18 31.89
C GLU A 113 10.07 35.64 32.20
N ALA A 114 8.78 35.99 32.16
CA ALA A 114 8.29 37.32 32.52
C ALA A 114 8.52 37.63 34.01
N GLU A 115 8.21 36.71 34.92
CA GLU A 115 8.46 36.87 36.35
C GLU A 115 9.97 36.98 36.66
N ARG A 116 10.79 36.16 35.99
CA ARG A 116 12.24 36.21 36.11
C ARG A 116 12.79 37.56 35.63
N ALA A 117 12.26 38.10 34.53
CA ALA A 117 12.65 39.41 34.03
C ALA A 117 12.23 40.53 35.00
N ALA A 118 11.02 40.48 35.55
CA ALA A 118 10.52 41.45 36.53
C ALA A 118 11.39 41.46 37.81
N ALA A 119 11.71 40.28 38.36
CA ALA A 119 12.61 40.17 39.53
C ALA A 119 14.01 40.72 39.24
N LYS A 120 14.52 40.53 38.01
CA LYS A 120 15.81 41.09 37.59
C LYS A 120 15.77 42.62 37.56
N VAL A 121 14.69 43.23 37.07
CA VAL A 121 14.50 44.69 37.06
C VAL A 121 14.40 45.25 38.48
N ALA A 122 13.66 44.57 39.36
CA ALA A 122 13.53 44.92 40.78
C ALA A 122 14.80 44.64 41.61
N LYS A 123 15.82 43.98 41.02
CA LYS A 123 17.04 43.51 41.71
C LYS A 123 16.76 42.57 42.88
N GLU A 124 15.66 41.84 42.80
CA GLU A 124 15.28 40.82 43.79
C GLU A 124 15.84 39.44 43.42
N LYS A 125 16.03 38.57 44.42
CA LYS A 125 16.48 37.19 44.18
C LYS A 125 15.31 36.35 43.68
N PHE A 126 15.43 35.79 42.49
CA PHE A 126 14.43 34.89 41.90
C PHE A 126 14.77 33.42 42.21
N THR A 127 13.89 32.71 42.94
CA THR A 127 14.13 31.33 43.43
C THR A 127 13.22 30.28 42.80
N LYS A 128 12.25 30.67 41.96
CA LYS A 128 11.33 29.74 41.32
C LYS A 128 12.05 28.89 40.27
N LYS A 129 11.85 27.57 40.31
CA LYS A 129 12.43 26.63 39.33
C LYS A 129 11.76 26.79 37.96
N GLN A 130 12.53 26.52 36.91
CA GLN A 130 12.02 26.57 35.55
C GLN A 130 10.97 25.46 35.31
N PRO A 131 9.85 25.76 34.61
CA PRO A 131 8.86 24.76 34.23
C PRO A 131 9.46 23.67 33.32
N ILE A 132 9.14 22.41 33.61
CA ILE A 132 9.58 21.24 32.83
C ILE A 132 8.34 20.59 32.21
N CYS A 133 8.40 20.30 30.90
CA CYS A 133 7.26 19.76 30.13
C CYS A 133 6.74 18.39 30.66
N GLY A 134 7.59 17.64 31.36
CA GLY A 134 7.24 16.32 31.92
C GLY A 134 7.37 15.19 30.89
N LYS A 135 6.88 13.99 31.26
CA LYS A 135 6.91 12.81 30.37
C LYS A 135 5.69 12.82 29.45
N LEU A 136 5.94 12.76 28.14
CA LEU A 136 4.88 12.64 27.13
C LEU A 136 4.46 11.17 26.95
N PRO A 137 3.19 10.90 26.56
CA PRO A 137 2.73 9.56 26.30
C PRO A 137 3.52 8.89 25.16
N PRO A 138 3.93 7.62 25.32
CA PRO A 138 4.74 6.90 24.34
C PRO A 138 3.98 6.66 23.03
N ALA A 139 4.70 6.35 21.96
CA ALA A 139 4.09 6.06 20.67
C ALA A 139 3.31 4.73 20.70
N ILE A 140 2.11 4.74 20.14
CA ILE A 140 1.29 3.53 20.00
C ILE A 140 1.80 2.80 18.76
N PRO A 141 2.22 1.52 18.87
CA PRO A 141 2.77 0.78 17.75
C PRO A 141 1.72 0.63 16.65
N ARG A 142 2.16 0.81 15.40
CA ARG A 142 1.28 0.66 14.23
C ARG A 142 1.02 -0.83 13.99
N PRO A 143 -0.22 -1.23 13.65
CA PRO A 143 -0.51 -2.60 13.24
C PRO A 143 0.43 -3.05 12.09
N PRO A 144 1.05 -4.23 12.18
CA PRO A 144 1.97 -4.72 11.16
C PRO A 144 1.25 -5.02 9.85
N VAL A 145 1.99 -4.96 8.74
CA VAL A 145 1.50 -5.46 7.46
C VAL A 145 1.64 -6.97 7.48
N ILE A 146 0.53 -7.69 7.54
CA ILE A 146 0.53 -9.13 7.29
C ILE A 146 0.80 -9.30 5.79
N PRO A 147 1.90 -9.98 5.38
CA PRO A 147 2.10 -10.34 3.99
C PRO A 147 0.97 -11.30 3.62
N VAL A 148 -0.06 -10.77 2.96
CA VAL A 148 -0.89 -11.60 2.11
C VAL A 148 0.05 -11.97 0.98
N GLU A 149 0.30 -13.25 0.72
CA GLU A 149 0.89 -13.70 -0.54
C GLU A 149 -0.05 -13.19 -1.64
N LEU A 150 0.27 -12.00 -2.15
CA LEU A 150 -0.38 -11.40 -3.28
C LEU A 150 0.19 -12.13 -4.48
N ASP A 151 -0.47 -13.21 -4.90
CA ASP A 151 -0.49 -13.52 -6.31
C ASP A 151 -1.04 -12.28 -6.99
N ASN A 152 -0.14 -11.51 -7.61
CA ASN A 152 -0.40 -10.27 -8.32
C ASN A 152 -1.39 -10.55 -9.45
N ASP A 153 -2.67 -10.47 -9.12
CA ASP A 153 -3.77 -10.33 -10.05
C ASP A 153 -4.39 -8.95 -9.81
N ASP A 154 -3.54 -7.94 -9.90
CA ASP A 154 -3.92 -6.53 -10.05
C ASP A 154 -4.61 -6.39 -11.40
N ASN A 155 -5.90 -6.74 -11.42
CA ASN A 155 -6.81 -6.33 -12.47
C ASN A 155 -7.45 -5.01 -12.02
N ASP A 156 -6.65 -3.94 -12.10
CA ASP A 156 -7.12 -2.56 -12.04
C ASP A 156 -7.71 -2.22 -13.43
N ASP A 157 -8.87 -2.78 -13.74
CA ASP A 157 -9.72 -2.34 -14.85
C ASP A 157 -10.37 -1.02 -14.44
N ASN A 158 -9.57 0.04 -14.45
CA ASN A 158 -10.05 1.42 -14.33
C ASN A 158 -9.52 2.23 -15.52
N ASP A 159 -10.03 1.89 -16.70
CA ASP A 159 -9.89 2.68 -17.91
C ASP A 159 -11.25 3.29 -18.25
N ASP A 160 -11.76 4.17 -17.37
CA ASP A 160 -12.83 5.11 -17.73
C ASP A 160 -12.18 6.44 -18.13
N ARG A 161 -11.60 6.41 -19.33
CA ARG A 161 -11.16 7.59 -20.06
C ARG A 161 -12.14 7.85 -21.19
N SER A 162 -13.17 8.64 -20.91
CA SER A 162 -13.82 9.44 -21.96
C SER A 162 -14.11 10.84 -21.44
N GLU A 163 -13.15 11.73 -21.73
CA GLU A 163 -13.44 13.13 -22.02
C GLU A 163 -14.50 13.19 -23.13
N ALA A 164 -15.54 14.00 -22.89
CA ALA A 164 -16.37 14.62 -23.91
C ALA A 164 -16.70 16.04 -23.44
#